data_AF-A0AAV3YTS6-F1
#
_entry.id   AF-A0AAV3YTS6-F1
#
_cell.length_a   1.000
_cell.length_b   1.000
_cell.length_c   1.000
_cell.angle_alpha   90.00
_cell.angle_beta   90.00
_cell.angle_gamma   90.00
#
_symmetry.space_group_name_H-M   'P 1'
#
loop_
_entity.id
_entity.type
_entity.pdbx_description
1 polymer ?
#
loop_
_entity_poly.entity_id
_entity_poly.type
_entity_poly.pdbx_seq_one_letter_code
_entity_poly.pdbx_strand_id
1 'polypeptide(L)'
;MTNAIIFHAFEVVLLLLTLREIKGAEYIGCPPGWIHFTDTCYLIRGGHDSWDTADLQCKNYGAELAVLRYVEQQDFINSQLHLKCVDRDESCPQRANNGDCLKLGQLMKSSCPFSCGLCSSLCENAYDQPGICASRAAEGYCDIYPVIMMKDCMKSCGCNGYSDEYWVSESLAVYQWYEPRYIKKCVILRIQNGILYEAPCTGVAGYICEMKEQVLQLPAVDSSRTGCPVVNVTFLE
;
A
#
# COMPACT_ATOMS: atom_id res chain seq x y z
N MET A 1 17.72 49.06 42.53
CA MET A 1 17.55 48.95 41.06
C MET A 1 17.90 47.57 40.51
N THR A 2 18.54 46.68 41.27
CA THR A 2 18.95 45.33 40.85
C THR A 2 17.83 44.28 40.83
N ASN A 3 16.82 44.41 41.70
CA ASN A 3 15.73 43.40 41.81
C ASN A 3 14.72 43.41 40.65
N ALA A 4 14.48 44.57 40.03
CA ALA A 4 13.55 44.67 38.90
C ALA A 4 14.11 44.02 37.61
N ILE A 5 15.43 44.09 37.42
CA ILE A 5 16.12 43.50 36.27
C ILE A 5 16.12 41.96 36.37
N ILE A 6 16.27 41.43 37.59
CA ILE A 6 16.23 39.97 37.86
C ILE A 6 14.82 39.42 37.63
N PHE A 7 13.77 40.16 38.04
CA PHE A 7 12.38 39.76 37.82
C PHE A 7 12.01 39.71 36.33
N HIS A 8 12.40 40.73 35.55
CA HIS A 8 12.20 40.72 34.10
C HIS A 8 13.01 39.62 33.40
N ALA A 9 14.24 39.35 33.86
CA ALA A 9 15.04 38.24 33.32
C ALA A 9 14.38 36.87 33.59
N PHE A 10 13.75 36.68 34.75
CA PHE A 10 13.06 35.43 35.10
C PHE A 10 11.79 35.19 34.27
N GLU A 11 10.97 36.22 34.05
CA GLU A 11 9.78 36.16 33.17
C GLU A 11 10.15 35.84 31.71
N VAL A 12 11.22 36.47 31.19
CA VAL A 12 11.73 36.20 29.84
C VAL A 12 12.31 34.80 29.73
N VAL A 13 13.01 34.31 30.76
CA VAL A 13 13.50 32.92 30.79
C VAL A 13 12.33 31.93 30.88
N LEU A 14 11.26 32.23 31.62
CA LEU A 14 10.05 31.38 31.67
C LEU A 14 9.32 31.34 30.31
N LEU A 15 9.26 32.46 29.59
CA LEU A 15 8.75 32.55 28.21
C LEU A 15 9.65 31.84 27.19
N LEU A 16 10.97 31.88 27.35
CA LEU A 16 11.91 31.14 26.49
C LEU A 16 11.93 29.63 26.82
N LEU A 17 11.67 29.24 28.07
CA LEU A 17 11.56 27.83 28.50
C LEU A 17 10.21 27.18 28.14
N THR A 18 9.19 27.99 27.77
CA THR A 18 7.92 27.49 27.20
C THR A 18 7.96 27.35 25.67
N LEU A 19 9.00 27.83 24.99
CA LEU A 19 9.33 27.47 23.60
C LEU A 19 9.96 26.06 23.48
N ARG A 20 9.77 25.21 24.49
CA ARG A 20 10.19 23.81 24.45
C ARG A 20 9.26 23.03 23.52
N GLU A 21 9.82 22.69 22.36
CA GLU A 21 9.33 21.71 21.40
C GLU A 21 7.95 22.04 20.81
N ILE A 22 7.95 22.54 19.58
CA ILE A 22 6.81 22.33 18.69
C ILE A 22 6.72 20.81 18.56
N LYS A 23 5.91 20.15 19.40
CA LYS A 23 5.46 18.79 19.14
C LYS A 23 5.01 18.80 17.69
N GLY A 24 5.63 17.96 16.86
CA GLY A 24 5.33 17.88 15.44
C GLY A 24 3.81 17.90 15.27
N ALA A 25 3.31 18.73 14.36
CA ALA A 25 1.87 18.80 14.16
C ALA A 25 1.36 17.41 13.80
N GLU A 26 0.30 16.95 14.47
CA GLU A 26 -0.28 15.63 14.24
C GLU A 26 -1.32 15.72 13.12
N TYR A 27 -1.42 14.68 12.30
CA TYR A 27 -2.47 14.54 11.29
C TYR A 27 -3.07 13.12 11.34
N ILE A 28 -4.33 13.00 10.93
CA ILE A 28 -4.99 11.70 10.78
C ILE A 28 -4.80 11.27 9.32
N GLY A 29 -4.31 10.05 9.12
CA GLY A 29 -4.16 9.51 7.78
C GLY A 29 -3.54 8.12 7.76
N CYS A 30 -3.07 7.74 6.58
CA CYS A 30 -2.46 6.44 6.34
C CYS A 30 -0.94 6.47 6.43
N PRO A 31 -0.30 5.44 7.00
CA PRO A 31 1.15 5.36 7.04
C PRO A 31 1.77 5.37 5.65
N PRO A 32 3.05 5.77 5.51
CA PRO A 32 3.74 5.70 4.24
C PRO A 32 3.62 4.31 3.58
N GLY A 33 3.23 4.30 2.30
CA GLY A 33 3.04 3.08 1.52
C GLY A 33 1.66 2.42 1.62
N TRP A 34 0.75 2.99 2.40
CA TRP A 34 -0.67 2.61 2.46
C TRP A 34 -1.49 3.57 1.61
N ILE A 35 -2.48 3.04 0.91
CA ILE A 35 -3.45 3.82 0.14
C ILE A 35 -4.65 4.14 1.02
N HIS A 36 -5.17 5.36 0.88
CA HIS A 36 -6.28 5.85 1.69
C HIS A 36 -7.58 5.78 0.89
N PHE A 37 -8.64 5.26 1.51
CA PHE A 37 -9.99 5.46 1.02
C PHE A 37 -10.95 5.59 2.20
N THR A 38 -11.66 6.72 2.25
CA THR A 38 -12.63 7.09 3.30
C THR A 38 -12.05 7.27 4.70
N ASP A 39 -12.07 6.23 5.54
CA ASP A 39 -11.55 6.22 6.91
C ASP A 39 -10.66 4.99 7.15
N THR A 40 -10.21 4.37 6.07
CA THR A 40 -9.54 3.08 6.06
C THR A 40 -8.32 3.13 5.14
N CYS A 41 -7.23 2.57 5.63
CA CYS A 41 -5.96 2.45 4.93
C CYS A 41 -5.81 1.02 4.43
N TYR A 42 -5.34 0.87 3.19
CA TYR A 42 -5.10 -0.44 2.58
C TYR A 42 -3.65 -0.62 2.18
N LEU A 43 -3.20 -1.86 2.28
CA LEU A 43 -1.89 -2.29 1.79
C LEU A 43 -2.07 -3.45 0.84
N ILE A 44 -1.73 -3.24 -0.42
CA ILE A 44 -1.82 -4.27 -1.44
C ILE A 44 -0.42 -4.88 -1.60
N ARG A 45 -0.34 -6.20 -1.47
CA ARG A 45 0.88 -6.97 -1.66
C ARG A 45 0.63 -8.03 -2.71
N GLY A 46 1.39 -7.96 -3.81
CA GLY A 46 1.52 -9.11 -4.69
C GLY A 46 2.27 -10.24 -3.97
N GLY A 47 2.15 -11.48 -4.42
CA GLY A 47 2.87 -12.57 -3.78
C GLY A 47 2.35 -13.98 -4.08
N HIS A 48 2.97 -14.93 -3.38
CA HIS A 48 2.63 -16.36 -3.40
C HIS A 48 2.45 -16.86 -1.97
N ASP A 49 1.67 -16.14 -1.20
CA ASP A 49 1.42 -16.48 0.18
C ASP A 49 0.19 -17.37 0.27
N SER A 50 0.27 -18.36 1.17
CA SER A 50 -0.93 -19.05 1.63
C SER A 50 -1.82 -18.06 2.39
N TRP A 51 -3.10 -18.39 2.53
CA TRP A 51 -4.01 -17.52 3.27
C TRP A 51 -3.52 -17.24 4.71
N ASP A 52 -3.07 -18.27 5.42
CA ASP A 52 -2.57 -18.13 6.80
C ASP A 52 -1.30 -17.27 6.86
N THR A 53 -0.43 -17.40 5.85
CA THR A 53 0.76 -16.56 5.72
C THR A 53 0.37 -15.10 5.48
N ALA A 54 -0.55 -14.85 4.55
CA ALA A 54 -1.05 -13.51 4.26
C ALA A 54 -1.70 -12.84 5.48
N ASP A 55 -2.54 -13.57 6.23
CA ASP A 55 -3.16 -13.10 7.46
C ASP A 55 -2.11 -12.72 8.52
N LEU A 56 -1.10 -13.56 8.70
CA LEU A 56 0.02 -13.28 9.60
C LEU A 56 0.80 -12.04 9.15
N GLN A 57 1.03 -11.85 7.85
CA GLN A 57 1.73 -10.67 7.34
C GLN A 57 0.94 -9.38 7.62
N CYS A 58 -0.37 -9.37 7.39
CA CYS A 58 -1.18 -8.19 7.74
C CYS A 58 -1.10 -7.87 9.23
N LYS A 59 -1.15 -8.88 10.10
CA LYS A 59 -1.00 -8.69 11.55
C LYS A 59 0.36 -8.13 11.93
N ASN A 60 1.44 -8.56 11.27
CA ASN A 60 2.78 -8.01 11.49
C ASN A 60 2.87 -6.52 11.14
N TYR A 61 2.05 -6.04 10.20
CA TYR A 61 1.92 -4.62 9.89
C TYR A 61 0.97 -3.84 10.83
N GLY A 62 0.43 -4.48 11.88
CA GLY A 62 -0.59 -3.88 12.75
C GLY A 62 -1.95 -3.73 12.06
N ALA A 63 -2.22 -4.58 11.06
CA ALA A 63 -3.41 -4.56 10.23
C ALA A 63 -4.12 -5.92 10.26
N GLU A 64 -5.20 -6.04 9.50
CA GLU A 64 -5.91 -7.30 9.27
C GLU A 64 -6.07 -7.51 7.76
N LEU A 65 -6.41 -8.72 7.31
CA LEU A 65 -6.82 -8.92 5.93
C LEU A 65 -8.07 -8.08 5.62
N ALA A 66 -8.06 -7.41 4.47
CA ALA A 66 -9.10 -6.47 4.09
C ALA A 66 -10.46 -7.13 3.97
N VAL A 67 -11.50 -6.42 4.42
CA VAL A 67 -12.88 -6.85 4.35
C VAL A 67 -13.60 -5.89 3.40
N LEU A 68 -13.97 -6.36 2.20
CA LEU A 68 -14.60 -5.54 1.16
C LEU A 68 -16.12 -5.43 1.39
N ARG A 69 -16.52 -4.55 2.30
CA ARG A 69 -17.86 -4.37 2.84
C ARG A 69 -18.89 -3.81 1.86
N TYR A 70 -18.48 -3.02 0.87
CA TYR A 70 -19.39 -2.33 -0.04
C TYR A 70 -18.77 -2.13 -1.42
N VAL A 71 -19.63 -1.87 -2.41
CA VAL A 71 -19.27 -1.82 -3.84
C VAL A 71 -18.22 -0.74 -4.10
N GLU A 72 -18.35 0.43 -3.48
CA GLU A 72 -17.42 1.55 -3.68
C GLU A 72 -16.01 1.23 -3.15
N GLN A 73 -15.92 0.51 -2.02
CA GLN A 73 -14.64 0.01 -1.49
C GLN A 73 -14.01 -1.00 -2.45
N GLN A 74 -14.83 -1.90 -2.98
CA GLN A 74 -14.38 -2.91 -3.92
C GLN A 74 -13.96 -2.30 -5.26
N ASP A 75 -14.70 -1.33 -5.78
CA ASP A 75 -14.37 -0.56 -6.97
C ASP A 75 -13.09 0.24 -6.77
N PHE A 76 -12.93 0.89 -5.62
CA PHE A 76 -11.69 1.53 -5.24
C PHE A 76 -10.54 0.52 -5.25
N ILE A 77 -10.63 -0.60 -4.55
CA ILE A 77 -9.57 -1.61 -4.52
C ILE A 77 -9.28 -2.15 -5.92
N ASN A 78 -10.30 -2.51 -6.70
CA ASN A 78 -10.14 -2.98 -8.08
C ASN A 78 -9.42 -1.93 -8.96
N SER A 79 -9.67 -0.64 -8.73
CA SER A 79 -8.99 0.46 -9.43
C SER A 79 -7.49 0.59 -9.10
N GLN A 80 -7.01 -0.10 -8.06
CA GLN A 80 -5.59 -0.14 -7.68
C GLN A 80 -4.88 -1.40 -8.20
N LEU A 81 -5.62 -2.39 -8.70
CA LEU A 81 -5.10 -3.70 -9.10
C LEU A 81 -4.90 -3.78 -10.61
N HIS A 82 -3.78 -3.31 -11.16
CA HIS A 82 -3.69 -3.04 -12.62
C HIS A 82 -2.59 -3.77 -13.38
N LEU A 83 -1.83 -4.67 -12.73
CA LEU A 83 -0.82 -5.45 -13.44
C LEU A 83 -0.85 -6.93 -13.05
N LYS A 84 -1.10 -7.76 -14.04
CA LYS A 84 -0.96 -9.22 -13.95
C LYS A 84 0.52 -9.58 -14.04
N CYS A 85 1.18 -9.72 -12.90
CA CYS A 85 2.46 -10.42 -12.86
C CYS A 85 2.19 -11.89 -12.64
N VAL A 86 2.12 -12.66 -13.71
CA VAL A 86 1.93 -14.11 -13.66
C VAL A 86 2.94 -14.80 -14.55
N ASP A 87 3.36 -15.97 -14.11
CA ASP A 87 4.10 -16.87 -14.96
C ASP A 87 3.21 -17.37 -16.09
N ARG A 88 3.75 -17.38 -17.30
CA ARG A 88 3.07 -17.86 -18.51
C ARG A 88 3.32 -19.33 -18.79
N ASP A 89 4.14 -19.96 -17.96
CA ASP A 89 4.60 -21.34 -18.11
C ASP A 89 4.63 -22.02 -16.74
N GLU A 90 4.07 -23.23 -16.65
CA GLU A 90 4.00 -23.99 -15.40
C GLU A 90 5.38 -24.43 -14.88
N SER A 91 6.40 -24.47 -15.75
CA SER A 91 7.78 -24.82 -15.38
C SER A 91 8.56 -23.66 -14.77
N CYS A 92 7.98 -22.47 -14.70
CA CYS A 92 8.62 -21.26 -14.18
C CYS A 92 9.26 -21.43 -12.79
N PRO A 93 8.64 -22.12 -11.80
CA PRO A 93 9.26 -22.35 -10.50
C PRO A 93 10.55 -23.16 -10.62
N GLN A 94 10.55 -24.25 -11.40
CA GLN A 94 11.73 -25.08 -11.62
C GLN A 94 12.81 -24.33 -12.39
N ARG A 95 12.44 -23.53 -13.39
CA ARG A 95 13.37 -22.72 -14.18
C ARG A 95 14.03 -21.63 -13.35
N ALA A 96 13.28 -21.00 -12.46
CA ALA A 96 13.83 -20.06 -11.49
C ALA A 96 14.85 -20.74 -10.57
N ASN A 97 14.51 -21.91 -10.03
CA ASN A 97 15.44 -22.72 -9.21
C ASN A 97 16.71 -23.15 -9.98
N ASN A 98 16.62 -23.37 -11.29
CA ASN A 98 17.75 -23.69 -12.15
C ASN A 98 18.62 -22.48 -12.55
N GLY A 99 18.24 -21.28 -12.08
CA GLY A 99 18.96 -20.03 -12.31
C GLY A 99 18.68 -19.37 -13.66
N ASP A 100 17.59 -19.75 -14.34
CA ASP A 100 17.23 -19.17 -15.65
C ASP A 100 16.94 -17.67 -15.55
N CYS A 101 16.51 -17.17 -14.39
CA CYS A 101 16.24 -15.75 -14.14
C CYS A 101 17.46 -14.86 -14.43
N LEU A 102 18.67 -15.35 -14.11
CA LEU A 102 19.91 -14.62 -14.37
C LEU A 102 20.46 -14.91 -15.78
N LYS A 103 20.31 -16.15 -16.25
CA LYS A 103 20.84 -16.60 -17.55
C LYS A 103 20.03 -16.07 -18.74
N LEU A 104 18.72 -15.98 -18.59
CA LEU A 104 17.73 -15.69 -19.64
C LEU A 104 16.87 -14.48 -19.27
N GLY A 105 17.43 -13.49 -18.58
CA GLY A 105 16.68 -12.43 -17.90
C GLY A 105 15.57 -11.76 -18.71
N GLN A 106 15.80 -11.38 -19.97
CA GLN A 106 14.76 -10.77 -20.81
C GLN A 106 13.62 -11.74 -21.16
N LEU A 107 13.95 -12.99 -21.48
CA LEU A 107 12.95 -14.03 -21.74
C LEU A 107 12.17 -14.33 -20.47
N MET A 108 12.86 -14.45 -19.33
CA MET A 108 12.24 -14.67 -18.04
C MET A 108 11.35 -13.51 -17.61
N LYS A 109 11.73 -12.26 -17.87
CA LYS A 109 10.88 -11.09 -17.65
C LYS A 109 9.55 -11.20 -18.39
N SER A 110 9.53 -11.81 -19.57
CA SER A 110 8.31 -11.97 -20.35
C SER A 110 7.53 -13.25 -20.06
N SER A 111 8.21 -14.36 -19.74
CA SER A 111 7.60 -15.68 -19.57
C SER A 111 7.42 -16.10 -18.12
N CYS A 112 8.37 -15.79 -17.25
CA CYS A 112 8.27 -16.07 -15.81
C CYS A 112 8.58 -14.84 -14.94
N PRO A 113 7.89 -13.70 -15.16
CA PRO A 113 8.14 -12.52 -14.36
C PRO A 113 7.84 -12.75 -12.88
N PHE A 114 6.92 -13.67 -12.58
CA PHE A 114 6.54 -14.00 -11.22
C PHE A 114 7.64 -14.83 -10.55
N SER A 115 7.95 -16.02 -11.05
CA SER A 115 8.94 -16.93 -10.41
C SER A 115 10.33 -16.31 -10.32
N CYS A 116 10.65 -15.35 -11.18
CA CYS A 116 11.93 -14.65 -11.16
C CYS A 116 11.97 -13.36 -10.34
N GLY A 117 10.88 -12.98 -9.67
CA GLY A 117 10.82 -11.76 -8.87
C GLY A 117 10.95 -10.47 -9.71
N LEU A 118 10.56 -10.52 -10.98
CA LEU A 118 10.72 -9.43 -11.94
C LEU A 118 9.47 -8.55 -12.08
N CYS A 119 8.43 -8.78 -11.27
CA CYS A 119 7.18 -8.01 -11.32
C CYS A 119 7.40 -6.48 -11.23
N SER A 120 8.32 -6.02 -10.38
CA SER A 120 8.65 -4.59 -10.27
C SER A 120 9.24 -4.00 -11.55
N SER A 121 9.86 -4.82 -12.41
CA SER A 121 10.41 -4.38 -13.70
C SER A 121 9.37 -4.24 -14.80
N LEU A 122 8.14 -4.71 -14.55
CA LEU A 122 6.98 -4.51 -15.42
C LEU A 122 6.19 -3.25 -15.03
N CYS A 123 6.56 -2.60 -13.93
CA CYS A 123 5.95 -1.38 -13.44
C CYS A 123 6.54 -0.15 -14.13
N GLU A 124 5.86 0.34 -15.17
CA GLU A 124 6.30 1.49 -15.96
C GLU A 124 5.11 2.45 -16.15
N ASN A 125 5.40 3.74 -16.37
CA ASN A 125 4.38 4.68 -16.83
C ASN A 125 4.19 4.48 -18.34
N ALA A 126 2.99 4.14 -18.77
CA ALA A 126 2.67 4.01 -20.18
C ALA A 126 2.55 5.39 -20.83
N TYR A 127 3.27 5.60 -21.94
CA TYR A 127 3.18 6.82 -22.76
C TYR A 127 3.45 8.13 -21.99
N ASP A 128 4.24 8.08 -20.91
CA ASP A 128 4.54 9.24 -20.08
C ASP A 128 5.37 10.26 -20.85
N GLN A 129 4.77 11.41 -21.16
CA GLN A 129 5.55 12.58 -21.54
C GLN A 129 6.34 13.05 -20.31
N PRO A 130 7.53 13.64 -20.49
CA PRO A 130 8.43 13.91 -19.37
C PRO A 130 7.75 14.62 -18.20
N GLY A 131 7.53 13.90 -17.09
CA GLY A 131 7.05 14.44 -15.82
C GLY A 131 5.53 14.52 -15.64
N ILE A 132 4.71 14.11 -16.61
CA ILE A 132 3.24 14.18 -16.45
C ILE A 132 2.77 13.25 -15.33
N CYS A 133 3.18 11.99 -15.37
CA CYS A 133 2.78 11.03 -14.34
C CYS A 133 3.33 11.42 -12.96
N ALA A 134 4.55 11.97 -12.89
CA ALA A 134 5.11 12.47 -11.65
C ALA A 134 4.32 13.66 -11.08
N SER A 135 3.94 14.64 -11.91
CA SER A 135 3.15 15.80 -11.48
C SER A 135 1.78 15.37 -11.00
N ARG A 136 1.07 14.57 -11.80
CA ARG A 136 -0.27 14.09 -11.46
C ARG A 136 -0.28 13.26 -10.18
N ALA A 137 0.72 12.39 -9.99
CA ALA A 137 0.85 11.65 -8.75
C ALA A 137 1.07 12.58 -7.54
N ALA A 138 1.93 13.59 -7.67
CA ALA A 138 2.15 14.60 -6.63
C ALA A 138 0.91 15.44 -6.33
N GLU A 139 0.02 15.63 -7.32
CA GLU A 139 -1.26 16.30 -7.19
C GLU A 139 -2.38 15.39 -6.65
N GLY A 140 -2.09 14.14 -6.27
CA GLY A 140 -3.07 13.20 -5.71
C GLY A 140 -3.97 12.52 -6.74
N TYR A 141 -3.64 12.59 -8.04
CA TYR A 141 -4.47 11.96 -9.07
C TYR A 141 -4.53 10.44 -8.92
N CYS A 142 -3.53 9.83 -8.28
CA CYS A 142 -3.54 8.40 -7.98
C CYS A 142 -4.74 8.01 -7.10
N ASP A 143 -5.22 8.93 -6.26
CA ASP A 143 -6.39 8.72 -5.40
C ASP A 143 -7.68 9.17 -6.07
N ILE A 144 -7.63 10.27 -6.86
CA ILE A 144 -8.81 10.87 -7.50
C ILE A 144 -9.24 10.10 -8.76
N TYR A 145 -8.27 9.64 -9.56
CA TYR A 145 -8.49 8.94 -10.82
C TYR A 145 -7.70 7.64 -10.89
N PRO A 146 -7.90 6.73 -9.93
CA PRO A 146 -7.06 5.57 -9.74
C PRO A 146 -7.02 4.66 -10.98
N VAL A 147 -8.16 4.43 -11.64
CA VAL A 147 -8.23 3.57 -12.83
C VAL A 147 -7.30 4.05 -13.96
N ILE A 148 -7.36 5.33 -14.29
CA ILE A 148 -6.58 5.88 -15.42
C ILE A 148 -5.12 6.09 -15.03
N MET A 149 -4.88 6.51 -13.79
CA MET A 149 -3.54 6.74 -13.27
C MET A 149 -2.79 5.44 -13.07
N MET A 150 -3.43 4.36 -12.66
CA MET A 150 -2.77 3.06 -12.55
C MET A 150 -2.60 2.38 -13.91
N LYS A 151 -3.40 2.74 -14.92
CA LYS A 151 -3.18 2.28 -16.31
C LYS A 151 -2.01 2.99 -16.98
N ASP A 152 -1.94 4.31 -16.85
CA ASP A 152 -1.02 5.15 -17.61
C ASP A 152 0.21 5.58 -16.78
N CYS A 153 0.06 5.74 -15.47
CA CYS A 153 1.04 6.32 -14.56
C CYS A 153 1.39 5.40 -13.37
N MET A 154 1.33 4.08 -13.62
CA MET A 154 1.49 3.04 -12.60
C MET A 154 2.75 3.22 -11.76
N LYS A 155 3.90 3.49 -12.38
CA LYS A 155 5.16 3.65 -11.67
C LYS A 155 5.14 4.87 -10.74
N SER A 156 4.51 5.97 -11.18
CA SER A 156 4.37 7.17 -10.37
C SER A 156 3.36 7.01 -9.23
N CYS A 157 2.35 6.16 -9.39
CA CYS A 157 1.33 5.94 -8.37
C CYS A 157 1.63 4.77 -7.41
N GLY A 158 2.58 3.90 -7.75
CA GLY A 158 3.04 2.83 -6.88
C GLY A 158 2.78 1.44 -7.47
N CYS A 159 3.76 0.56 -7.29
CA CYS A 159 3.81 -0.76 -7.90
C CYS A 159 3.24 -1.87 -6.99
N ASN A 160 2.36 -1.52 -6.05
CA ASN A 160 1.92 -2.43 -5.00
C ASN A 160 0.61 -3.13 -5.44
N GLY A 161 0.69 -4.37 -5.94
CA GLY A 161 -0.51 -5.13 -6.35
C GLY A 161 -0.30 -6.01 -7.56
N TYR A 162 0.56 -7.03 -7.43
CA TYR A 162 0.92 -7.93 -8.52
C TYR A 162 0.57 -9.39 -8.22
N SER A 163 -0.63 -9.78 -8.62
CA SER A 163 -1.18 -11.12 -8.62
C SER A 163 -2.51 -11.07 -9.39
N ASP A 164 -2.95 -12.16 -10.03
CA ASP A 164 -4.32 -12.25 -10.61
C ASP A 164 -5.41 -12.35 -9.52
N GLU A 165 -4.97 -12.69 -8.31
CA GLU A 165 -5.77 -13.16 -7.19
C GLU A 165 -5.24 -12.53 -5.89
N TYR A 166 -6.13 -12.04 -5.02
CA TYR A 166 -5.74 -11.50 -3.72
C TYR A 166 -6.56 -12.12 -2.60
N TRP A 167 -5.88 -12.60 -1.58
CA TRP A 167 -6.50 -12.92 -0.31
C TRP A 167 -7.10 -11.68 0.32
N VAL A 168 -8.37 -11.81 0.67
CA VAL A 168 -9.13 -10.88 1.48
C VAL A 168 -9.82 -11.69 2.58
N SER A 169 -10.26 -10.99 3.62
CA SER A 169 -11.13 -11.55 4.64
C SER A 169 -12.59 -11.48 4.18
N GLU A 170 -13.43 -12.34 4.75
CA GLU A 170 -14.84 -12.40 4.39
C GLU A 170 -15.56 -11.09 4.69
N SER A 171 -16.11 -10.48 3.65
CA SER A 171 -17.08 -9.41 3.77
C SER A 171 -18.40 -9.98 4.29
N LEU A 172 -18.87 -9.46 5.43
CA LEU A 172 -20.26 -9.67 5.87
C LEU A 172 -21.21 -8.95 4.89
N ALA A 173 -21.34 -9.45 3.67
CA ALA A 173 -22.26 -8.93 2.68
C ALA A 173 -23.66 -9.50 2.95
N VAL A 174 -24.43 -8.75 3.75
CA VAL A 174 -25.81 -8.36 3.47
C VAL A 174 -26.60 -9.34 2.57
N TYR A 175 -27.06 -10.45 3.14
CA TYR A 175 -28.42 -10.95 2.86
C TYR A 175 -29.09 -11.28 4.19
N GLN A 176 -29.91 -10.33 4.60
CA GLN A 176 -31.12 -10.47 5.39
C GLN A 176 -31.64 -11.94 5.41
N TRP A 177 -31.68 -12.56 6.59
CA TRP A 177 -32.49 -13.74 6.99
C TRP A 177 -31.95 -15.19 6.94
N TYR A 178 -30.65 -15.49 7.06
CA TYR A 178 -30.22 -16.87 7.37
C TYR A 178 -29.04 -16.97 8.36
N GLU A 179 -29.06 -18.05 9.16
CA GLU A 179 -28.19 -18.32 10.32
C GLU A 179 -26.67 -18.30 10.06
N PRO A 180 -25.82 -18.00 11.06
CA PRO A 180 -24.40 -17.77 10.89
C PRO A 180 -23.65 -19.08 10.61
N ARG A 181 -23.59 -19.46 9.34
CA ARG A 181 -22.77 -20.59 8.90
C ARG A 181 -21.37 -20.11 8.56
N TYR A 182 -20.46 -20.43 9.47
CA TYR A 182 -19.02 -20.61 9.24
C TYR A 182 -18.33 -19.46 8.50
N ILE A 183 -17.64 -18.60 9.26
CA ILE A 183 -16.75 -17.58 8.70
C ILE A 183 -15.74 -18.29 7.79
N LYS A 184 -15.86 -18.13 6.48
CA LYS A 184 -14.96 -18.75 5.52
C LYS A 184 -13.72 -17.89 5.45
N LYS A 185 -12.65 -18.38 6.08
CA LYS A 185 -11.38 -17.66 6.20
C LYS A 185 -10.81 -17.28 4.82
N CYS A 186 -10.89 -18.18 3.84
CA CYS A 186 -10.07 -18.12 2.63
C CYS A 186 -10.85 -17.66 1.41
N VAL A 187 -10.87 -16.33 1.19
CA VAL A 187 -11.58 -15.67 0.09
C VAL A 187 -10.57 -14.98 -0.83
N ILE A 188 -10.74 -15.19 -2.14
CA ILE A 188 -9.94 -14.54 -3.17
C ILE A 188 -10.77 -13.51 -3.92
N LEU A 189 -10.19 -12.32 -4.13
CA LEU A 189 -10.61 -11.35 -5.13
C LEU A 189 -9.87 -11.57 -6.44
N ARG A 190 -10.60 -11.80 -7.54
CA ARG A 190 -10.04 -11.87 -8.90
C ARG A 190 -10.14 -10.52 -9.61
N ILE A 191 -9.02 -10.03 -10.17
CA ILE A 191 -8.99 -8.73 -10.85
C ILE A 191 -9.87 -8.71 -12.12
N GLN A 192 -10.00 -9.86 -12.82
CA GLN A 192 -10.63 -9.90 -14.15
C GLN A 192 -12.10 -9.46 -14.17
N ASN A 193 -12.79 -9.63 -13.05
CA ASN A 193 -14.21 -9.36 -12.91
C ASN A 193 -14.58 -8.71 -11.56
N GLY A 194 -13.60 -8.48 -10.67
CA GLY A 194 -13.83 -7.95 -9.33
C GLY A 194 -14.66 -8.89 -8.45
N ILE A 195 -14.76 -10.19 -8.78
CA ILE A 195 -15.62 -11.13 -8.06
C ILE A 195 -14.82 -11.79 -6.92
N LEU A 196 -15.48 -11.91 -5.78
CA LEU A 196 -15.02 -12.68 -4.63
C LEU A 196 -15.47 -14.14 -4.77
N TYR A 197 -14.57 -15.07 -4.49
CA TYR A 197 -14.90 -16.50 -4.44
C TYR A 197 -14.06 -17.21 -3.38
N GLU A 198 -14.54 -18.36 -2.96
CA GLU A 198 -13.85 -19.21 -2.00
C GLU A 198 -12.76 -20.01 -2.68
N ALA A 199 -11.61 -20.10 -2.03
CA ALA A 199 -10.49 -20.91 -2.51
C ALA A 199 -9.92 -21.77 -1.38
N PRO A 200 -9.21 -22.87 -1.72
CA PRO A 200 -8.43 -23.61 -0.74
C PRO A 200 -7.39 -22.69 -0.08
N CYS A 201 -7.34 -22.67 1.25
CA CYS A 201 -6.40 -21.84 2.02
C CYS A 201 -4.92 -22.12 1.71
N THR A 202 -4.64 -23.30 1.15
CA THR A 202 -3.32 -23.75 0.70
C THR A 202 -2.93 -23.20 -0.67
N GLY A 203 -3.83 -22.50 -1.36
CA GLY A 203 -3.50 -21.78 -2.59
C GLY A 203 -2.48 -20.68 -2.34
N VAL A 204 -1.93 -20.11 -3.41
CA VAL A 204 -0.99 -19.01 -3.33
C VAL A 204 -1.55 -17.80 -4.07
N ALA A 205 -1.52 -16.64 -3.42
CA ALA A 205 -2.04 -15.40 -4.00
C ALA A 205 -1.30 -14.19 -3.39
N GLY A 206 -1.55 -13.01 -3.96
CA GLY A 206 -1.29 -11.75 -3.25
C GLY A 206 -2.26 -11.59 -2.08
N TYR A 207 -2.15 -10.51 -1.34
CA TYR A 207 -3.07 -10.20 -0.25
C TYR A 207 -3.28 -8.70 -0.09
N ILE A 208 -4.42 -8.35 0.49
CA ILE A 208 -4.78 -6.96 0.77
C ILE A 208 -5.01 -6.86 2.27
N CYS A 209 -4.29 -5.95 2.92
CA CYS A 209 -4.50 -5.63 4.32
C CYS A 209 -5.35 -4.36 4.46
N GLU A 210 -6.10 -4.24 5.55
CA GLU A 210 -6.78 -3.03 5.98
C GLU A 210 -6.43 -2.65 7.43
N MET A 211 -6.38 -1.35 7.70
CA MET A 211 -6.36 -0.80 9.05
C MET A 211 -7.14 0.52 9.09
N LYS A 212 -7.51 0.99 10.27
CA LYS A 212 -8.03 2.35 10.43
C LYS A 212 -6.91 3.37 10.27
N GLU A 213 -7.30 4.58 9.84
CA GLU A 213 -6.43 5.73 9.91
C GLU A 213 -5.89 5.91 11.32
N GLN A 214 -4.67 6.42 11.40
CA GLN A 214 -3.98 6.63 12.67
C GLN A 214 -3.48 8.06 12.78
N VAL A 215 -3.23 8.47 14.01
CA VAL A 215 -2.61 9.76 14.29
C VAL A 215 -1.12 9.64 13.97
N LEU A 216 -0.68 10.34 12.93
CA LEU A 216 0.68 10.37 12.43
C LEU A 216 1.34 11.71 12.77
N GLN A 217 2.64 11.66 13.04
CA GLN A 217 3.44 12.86 13.26
C GLN A 217 3.83 13.47 11.91
N LEU A 218 3.58 14.76 11.69
CA LEU A 218 4.08 15.44 10.51
C LEU A 218 5.62 15.47 10.55
N PRO A 219 6.30 15.24 9.41
CA PRO A 219 7.74 15.40 9.35
C PRO A 219 8.12 16.83 9.75
N ALA A 220 9.14 16.96 10.59
CA ALA A 220 9.66 18.28 10.98
C ALA A 220 10.13 19.04 9.73
N VAL A 221 9.44 20.13 9.40
CA VAL A 221 9.79 20.99 8.27
C VAL A 221 10.88 21.95 8.72
N ASP A 222 12.07 21.82 8.14
CA ASP A 222 13.14 22.81 8.28
C ASP A 222 12.73 24.06 7.46
N SER A 223 12.38 25.14 8.17
CA SER A 223 11.94 26.41 7.56
C SER A 223 13.02 27.10 6.72
N SER A 224 14.27 26.63 6.76
CA SER A 224 15.35 27.11 5.90
C SER A 224 15.43 26.39 4.55
N ARG A 225 14.68 25.30 4.37
CA ARG A 225 14.61 24.54 3.11
C ARG A 225 13.34 24.89 2.36
N THR A 226 13.48 25.27 1.09
CA THR A 226 12.37 25.43 0.16
C THR A 226 12.14 24.11 -0.58
N GLY A 227 10.91 23.58 -0.50
CA GLY A 227 10.50 22.31 -1.12
C GLY A 227 9.65 21.46 -0.17
N CYS A 228 8.92 20.48 -0.71
CA CYS A 228 8.18 19.53 0.14
C CYS A 228 9.19 18.67 0.94
N PRO A 229 8.94 18.39 2.23
CA PRO A 229 9.79 17.51 3.01
C PRO A 229 9.82 16.12 2.36
N VAL A 230 11.00 15.67 1.94
CA VAL A 230 11.19 14.30 1.45
C VAL A 230 11.13 13.41 2.68
N VAL A 231 10.06 12.63 2.82
CA VAL A 231 9.95 11.64 3.90
C VAL A 231 10.99 10.56 3.60
N ASN A 232 12.10 10.54 4.33
CA ASN A 232 13.04 9.44 4.27
C ASN A 232 12.36 8.22 4.90
N VAL A 233 11.76 7.39 4.06
CA VAL A 233 11.21 6.10 4.48
C VAL A 233 12.41 5.19 4.73
N THR A 234 12.88 5.14 5.98
CA THR A 234 13.80 4.08 6.39
C THR A 234 13.01 2.78 6.34
N PHE A 235 13.27 1.96 5.32
CA PHE A 235 12.86 0.58 5.29
C PHE A 235 13.43 -0.08 6.55
N LEU A 236 12.56 -0.52 7.46
CA LEU A 236 12.97 -1.47 8.48
C LEU A 236 13.33 -2.75 7.73
N GLU A 237 14.61 -3.11 7.81
CA GLU A 237 15.17 -4.38 7.34
C GLU A 237 14.51 -5.59 8.03
#